data_AF-A0A484ZPW5-F1
#
_entry.id   AF-A0A484ZPW5-F1
#
_cell.length_a   1.000
_cell.length_b   1.000
_cell.length_c   1.000
_cell.angle_alpha   90.00
_cell.angle_beta   90.00
_cell.angle_gamma   90.00
#
_symmetry.space_group_name_H-M   'P 1'
#
loop_
_entity.id
_entity.type
_entity.pdbx_description
1 polymer ?
#
loop_
_entity_poly.entity_id
_entity_poly.type
_entity_poly.pdbx_seq_one_letter_code
_entity_poly.pdbx_strand_id
1 'polypeptide(L)'
;MYAAFSTSLQSACLSRQVGAALFDDEGNLLAVGKNDVPKAGGGLYSSDDFDNDHRCVHKSGKCYNDTNKLKIKERIKNVLSNEVSAVLGISAGQTVADINLARLLNSLDKIAEGIYKDSKISSVMEYSRSIHAEMDVITSMARKQNGDTKDKILYTTTYPCHNCARHIVAAGIKKVVYIEPFDKSLALDLHNDAITKNEESSKVIFCDFEGVSPRRYNKFSDQQMNAKMMKQELRTNLMYATKSYRCSIS
;
A
#
# COMPACT_ATOMS: atom_id res chain seq x y z
N MET A 1 -0.74 -6.16 -16.34
CA MET A 1 -1.37 -6.47 -15.03
C MET A 1 -1.06 -7.87 -14.47
N TYR A 2 -1.21 -8.96 -15.24
CA TYR A 2 -0.88 -10.32 -14.73
C TYR A 2 0.54 -10.43 -14.17
N ALA A 3 1.54 -9.86 -14.85
CA ALA A 3 2.92 -9.81 -14.36
C ALA A 3 3.03 -9.18 -12.96
N ALA A 4 2.40 -8.03 -12.73
CA ALA A 4 2.37 -7.36 -11.42
C ALA A 4 1.75 -8.26 -10.34
N PHE A 5 0.63 -8.91 -10.63
CA PHE A 5 -0.02 -9.85 -9.70
C PHE A 5 0.85 -11.07 -9.40
N SER A 6 1.45 -11.70 -10.41
CA SER A 6 2.34 -12.84 -10.21
C SER A 6 3.57 -12.47 -9.37
N THR A 7 4.11 -11.26 -9.55
CA THR A 7 5.21 -10.76 -8.73
C THR A 7 4.79 -10.48 -7.29
N SER A 8 3.55 -10.04 -7.04
CA SER A 8 3.05 -9.81 -5.67
C SER A 8 3.05 -11.08 -4.83
N LEU A 9 2.82 -12.25 -5.46
CA LEU A 9 2.85 -13.56 -4.78
C LEU A 9 4.22 -13.91 -4.18
N GLN A 10 5.29 -13.23 -4.59
CA GLN A 10 6.63 -13.43 -4.08
C GLN A 10 6.97 -12.53 -2.88
N SER A 11 6.07 -11.61 -2.49
CA SER A 11 6.28 -10.73 -1.34
C SER A 11 6.07 -11.49 -0.03
N ALA A 12 7.01 -11.35 0.90
CA ALA A 12 6.86 -11.84 2.27
C ALA A 12 6.53 -10.71 3.27
N CYS A 13 6.01 -9.58 2.80
CA CYS A 13 5.58 -8.51 3.69
C CYS A 13 4.39 -8.98 4.56
N LEU A 14 4.49 -8.77 5.87
CA LEU A 14 3.47 -9.22 6.84
C LEU A 14 2.15 -8.43 6.77
N SER A 15 2.14 -7.25 6.15
CA SER A 15 0.97 -6.37 6.10
C SER A 15 0.07 -6.63 4.90
N ARG A 16 0.65 -6.63 3.69
CA ARG A 16 -0.06 -6.84 2.42
C ARG A 16 0.94 -7.30 1.36
N GLN A 17 0.47 -8.02 0.35
CA GLN A 17 1.26 -8.37 -0.82
C GLN A 17 0.85 -7.47 -1.99
N VAL A 18 1.80 -6.70 -2.51
CA VAL A 18 1.62 -5.74 -3.60
C VAL A 18 2.70 -6.01 -4.64
N GLY A 19 2.31 -5.97 -5.91
CA GLY A 19 3.25 -6.15 -7.01
C GLY A 19 3.03 -5.09 -8.09
N ALA A 20 4.09 -4.81 -8.82
CA ALA A 20 4.11 -3.82 -9.89
C ALA A 20 4.91 -4.35 -11.09
N ALA A 21 4.62 -3.84 -12.28
CA ALA A 21 5.29 -4.20 -13.52
C ALA A 21 5.31 -3.00 -14.47
N LEU A 22 6.48 -2.71 -15.04
CA LEU A 22 6.70 -1.61 -15.97
C LEU A 22 6.76 -2.11 -17.40
N PHE A 23 6.05 -1.43 -18.28
CA PHE A 23 5.98 -1.73 -19.70
C PHE A 23 6.30 -0.49 -20.54
N ASP A 24 6.84 -0.70 -21.74
CA ASP A 24 6.86 0.32 -22.78
C ASP A 24 5.54 0.33 -23.58
N ASP A 25 5.47 1.19 -24.59
CA ASP A 25 4.29 1.36 -25.46
C ASP A 25 4.07 0.20 -26.42
N GLU A 26 5.11 -0.59 -26.68
CA GLU A 26 5.02 -1.79 -27.51
C GLU A 26 4.51 -3.00 -26.71
N GLY A 27 4.37 -2.86 -25.39
CA GLY A 27 3.92 -3.91 -24.49
C GLY A 27 5.04 -4.84 -24.01
N ASN A 28 6.31 -4.45 -24.17
CA ASN A 28 7.43 -5.21 -23.64
C ASN A 28 7.56 -4.99 -22.12
N LEU A 29 7.77 -6.08 -21.38
CA LEU A 29 7.99 -6.03 -19.94
C LEU A 29 9.44 -5.59 -19.63
N LEU A 30 9.60 -4.44 -18.99
CA LEU A 30 10.91 -3.86 -18.67
C LEU A 30 11.41 -4.21 -17.27
N ALA A 31 10.51 -4.23 -16.29
CA ALA A 31 10.82 -4.56 -14.90
C ALA A 31 9.57 -5.01 -14.15
N VAL A 32 9.79 -5.77 -13.08
CA VAL A 32 8.77 -6.10 -12.08
C VAL A 32 9.29 -5.71 -10.71
N GLY A 33 8.38 -5.47 -9.78
CA GLY A 33 8.72 -5.16 -8.40
C GLY A 33 7.66 -5.65 -7.43
N LYS A 34 8.07 -5.82 -6.18
CA LYS A 34 7.19 -6.23 -5.08
C LYS A 34 7.50 -5.43 -3.83
N ASN A 35 6.54 -5.35 -2.92
CA ASN A 35 6.84 -4.77 -1.62
C ASN A 35 7.61 -5.76 -0.75
N ASP A 36 8.90 -5.51 -0.54
CA ASP A 36 9.71 -6.32 0.38
C ASP A 36 10.90 -5.52 0.94
N VAL A 37 11.65 -6.14 1.85
CA VAL A 37 12.76 -5.50 2.56
C VAL A 37 13.98 -5.36 1.64
N PRO A 38 14.54 -4.14 1.47
CA PRO A 38 15.71 -3.92 0.64
C PRO A 38 16.99 -4.43 1.30
N LYS A 39 17.96 -4.81 0.47
CA LYS A 39 19.26 -5.36 0.86
C LYS A 39 20.39 -4.34 0.58
N ALA A 40 21.44 -4.41 1.40
CA ALA A 40 22.67 -3.65 1.13
C ALA A 40 23.30 -4.09 -0.21
N GLY A 41 23.77 -3.12 -1.00
CA GLY A 41 24.22 -3.38 -2.39
C GLY A 41 23.09 -3.35 -3.43
N GLY A 42 21.83 -3.17 -3.01
CA GLY A 42 20.68 -3.03 -3.89
C GLY A 42 19.84 -4.30 -3.99
N GLY A 43 18.63 -4.14 -4.56
CA GLY A 43 17.65 -5.22 -4.62
C GLY A 43 16.95 -5.46 -3.28
N LEU A 44 16.16 -6.55 -3.25
CA LEU A 44 15.38 -6.96 -2.09
C LEU A 44 15.88 -8.32 -1.58
N TYR A 45 15.68 -8.57 -0.29
CA TYR A 45 15.87 -9.92 0.25
C TYR A 45 14.89 -10.91 -0.38
N SER A 46 15.33 -12.17 -0.55
CA SER A 46 14.51 -13.28 -1.04
C SER A 46 14.77 -14.55 -0.21
N SER A 47 14.03 -15.62 -0.53
CA SER A 47 14.28 -16.95 0.02
C SER A 47 15.68 -17.48 -0.30
N ASP A 48 16.31 -16.95 -1.36
CA ASP A 48 17.64 -17.38 -1.82
C ASP A 48 18.76 -16.77 -0.95
N ASP A 49 18.43 -15.88 -0.02
CA ASP A 49 19.38 -15.38 0.99
C ASP A 49 19.56 -16.36 2.16
N PHE A 50 18.75 -17.43 2.26
CA PHE A 50 18.81 -18.46 3.29
C PHE A 50 18.90 -17.86 4.72
N ASP A 51 19.95 -18.18 5.47
CA ASP A 51 20.17 -17.70 6.85
C ASP A 51 20.41 -16.18 6.92
N ASN A 52 20.72 -15.53 5.80
CA ASN A 52 20.89 -14.07 5.70
C ASN A 52 19.60 -13.35 5.26
N ASP A 53 18.48 -14.06 5.15
CA ASP A 53 17.19 -13.44 4.87
C ASP A 53 16.76 -12.56 6.05
N HIS A 54 16.77 -11.23 5.83
CA HIS A 54 16.38 -10.26 6.83
C HIS A 54 14.99 -9.67 6.58
N ARG A 55 14.12 -10.34 5.83
CA ARG A 55 12.70 -9.97 5.75
C ARG A 55 12.03 -10.09 7.11
N CYS A 56 10.94 -9.36 7.32
CA CYS A 56 10.30 -9.28 8.64
C CYS A 56 9.89 -10.66 9.19
N VAL A 57 9.43 -11.54 8.29
CA VAL A 57 9.07 -12.95 8.58
C VAL A 57 10.23 -13.76 9.17
N HIS A 58 11.47 -13.53 8.72
CA HIS A 58 12.65 -14.30 9.15
C HIS A 58 13.43 -13.60 10.27
N LYS A 59 13.45 -12.26 10.30
CA LYS A 59 14.24 -11.51 11.29
C LYS A 59 13.60 -11.43 12.68
N SER A 60 12.31 -11.10 12.76
CA SER A 60 11.65 -10.86 14.05
C SER A 60 10.25 -11.46 14.16
N GLY A 61 9.67 -11.93 13.04
CA GLY A 61 8.28 -12.35 12.96
C GLY A 61 7.27 -11.21 13.17
N LYS A 62 7.71 -9.95 13.20
CA LYS A 62 6.88 -8.79 13.54
C LYS A 62 6.91 -7.73 12.46
N CYS A 63 5.76 -7.07 12.26
CA CYS A 63 5.66 -5.89 11.43
C CYS A 63 6.22 -4.68 12.18
N TYR A 64 7.34 -4.12 11.70
CA TYR A 64 7.95 -2.93 12.28
C TYR A 64 7.03 -1.71 12.22
N ASN A 65 6.19 -1.62 11.18
CA ASN A 65 5.23 -0.53 11.07
C ASN A 65 4.22 -0.55 12.22
N ASP A 66 3.62 -1.71 12.48
CA ASP A 66 2.64 -1.87 13.56
C ASP A 66 3.29 -1.70 14.94
N THR A 67 4.51 -2.24 15.11
CA THR A 67 5.27 -2.08 16.36
C THR A 67 5.52 -0.60 16.68
N ASN A 68 5.93 0.21 15.70
CA ASN A 68 6.20 1.62 15.92
C ASN A 68 4.91 2.43 16.14
N LYS A 69 3.83 2.11 15.42
CA LYS A 69 2.52 2.73 15.66
C LYS A 69 2.00 2.48 17.09
N LEU A 70 2.18 1.26 17.61
CA LEU A 70 1.82 0.93 19.00
C LEU A 70 2.67 1.73 20.01
N LYS A 71 3.96 1.93 19.74
CA LYS A 71 4.81 2.81 20.59
C LYS A 71 4.33 4.25 20.60
N ILE A 72 3.82 4.77 19.47
CA ILE A 72 3.24 6.12 19.41
C ILE A 72 1.97 6.19 20.26
N LYS A 73 1.09 5.19 20.15
CA LYS A 73 -0.10 5.09 21.00
C LYS A 73 0.26 5.08 22.49
N GLU A 74 1.25 4.28 22.87
CA GLU A 74 1.71 4.22 24.27
C GLU A 74 2.31 5.55 24.75
N ARG A 75 3.06 6.24 23.87
CA ARG A 75 3.55 7.59 24.16
C ARG A 75 2.43 8.59 24.39
N ILE A 76 1.38 8.56 23.56
CA ILE A 76 0.18 9.41 23.74
C ILE A 76 -0.44 9.15 25.11
N LYS A 77 -0.64 7.87 25.46
CA LYS A 77 -1.17 7.48 26.78
C LYS A 77 -0.33 8.03 27.92
N ASN A 78 1.00 7.88 27.84
CA ASN A 78 1.90 8.33 28.90
C ASN A 78 1.90 9.85 29.06
N VAL A 79 1.89 10.60 27.95
CA VAL A 79 1.75 12.07 27.98
C VAL A 79 0.44 12.46 28.67
N LEU A 80 -0.68 11.87 28.24
CA LEU A 80 -1.99 12.15 28.86
C LEU A 80 -2.01 11.82 30.35
N SER A 81 -1.44 10.67 30.75
CA SER A 81 -1.38 10.26 32.15
C SER A 81 -0.55 11.23 33.00
N ASN A 82 0.58 11.70 32.48
CA ASN A 82 1.45 12.63 33.19
C ASN A 82 0.77 13.99 33.38
N GLU A 83 0.16 14.54 32.32
CA GLU A 83 -0.56 15.82 32.38
C GLU A 83 -1.74 15.75 33.35
N VAL A 84 -2.54 14.69 33.29
CA VAL A 84 -3.67 14.49 34.22
C VAL A 84 -3.18 14.36 35.66
N SER A 85 -2.09 13.63 35.90
CA SER A 85 -1.52 13.50 37.25
C SER A 85 -1.01 14.84 37.79
N ALA A 86 -0.38 15.66 36.95
CA ALA A 86 0.11 16.98 37.31
C ALA A 86 -1.03 17.94 37.68
N VAL A 87 -2.09 18.00 36.86
CA VAL A 87 -3.26 18.85 37.13
C VAL A 87 -3.97 18.47 38.42
N LEU A 88 -4.02 17.17 38.73
CA LEU A 88 -4.67 16.65 39.93
C LEU A 88 -3.75 16.61 41.16
N GLY A 89 -2.48 17.00 41.03
CA GLY A 89 -1.51 16.99 42.13
C GLY A 89 -1.18 15.59 42.67
N ILE A 90 -1.37 14.54 41.86
CA ILE A 90 -1.18 13.15 42.27
C ILE A 90 0.31 12.81 42.20
N SER A 91 0.88 12.40 43.33
CA SER A 91 2.28 11.95 43.40
C SER A 91 2.40 10.44 43.15
N ALA A 92 3.52 10.02 42.56
CA ALA A 92 3.81 8.60 42.34
C ALA A 92 3.79 7.82 43.66
N GLY A 93 2.95 6.79 43.75
CA GLY A 93 2.81 5.94 44.95
C GLY A 93 1.66 6.30 45.90
N GLN A 94 0.87 7.35 45.63
CA GLN A 94 -0.38 7.57 46.36
C GLN A 94 -1.46 6.57 45.92
N THR A 95 -2.08 5.89 46.88
CA THR A 95 -3.25 5.06 46.63
C THR A 95 -4.45 5.94 46.31
N VAL A 96 -4.95 5.80 45.09
CA VAL A 96 -6.17 6.47 44.65
C VAL A 96 -7.37 5.78 45.29
N ALA A 97 -7.89 6.34 46.39
CA ALA A 97 -9.15 5.89 47.00
C ALA A 97 -10.39 6.45 46.28
N ASP A 98 -10.20 7.46 45.42
CA ASP A 98 -11.30 8.10 44.69
C ASP A 98 -11.69 7.28 43.45
N ILE A 99 -12.93 6.76 43.48
CA ILE A 99 -13.56 6.00 42.40
C ILE A 99 -13.60 6.80 41.10
N ASN A 100 -13.81 8.12 41.16
CA ASN A 100 -13.86 8.98 39.97
C ASN A 100 -12.48 9.12 39.31
N LEU A 101 -11.42 9.20 40.12
CA LEU A 101 -10.05 9.25 39.61
C LEU A 101 -9.63 7.92 38.98
N ALA A 102 -9.96 6.79 39.60
CA ALA A 102 -9.73 5.47 38.99
C ALA A 102 -10.48 5.31 37.67
N ARG A 103 -11.74 5.79 37.59
CA ARG A 103 -12.51 5.81 36.33
C ARG A 103 -11.87 6.69 35.25
N LEU A 104 -11.34 7.85 35.61
CA LEU A 104 -10.66 8.75 34.70
C LEU A 104 -9.37 8.11 34.15
N LEU A 105 -8.52 7.56 35.01
CA LEU A 105 -7.27 6.90 34.62
C LEU A 105 -7.53 5.70 33.71
N ASN A 106 -8.56 4.89 34.01
CA ASN A 106 -9.00 3.79 33.14
C ASN A 106 -9.59 4.28 31.80
N SER A 107 -10.05 5.52 31.72
CA SER A 107 -10.56 6.11 30.48
C SER A 107 -9.45 6.66 29.59
N LEU A 108 -8.25 6.93 30.12
CA LEU A 108 -7.11 7.42 29.34
C LEU A 108 -6.71 6.44 28.23
N ASP A 109 -6.82 5.14 28.47
CA ASP A 109 -6.60 4.12 27.44
C ASP A 109 -7.56 4.27 26.26
N LYS A 110 -8.84 4.54 26.54
CA LYS A 110 -9.86 4.76 25.50
C LYS A 110 -9.63 6.07 24.77
N ILE A 111 -9.22 7.13 25.47
CA ILE A 111 -8.91 8.43 24.88
C ILE A 111 -7.68 8.30 23.97
N ALA A 112 -6.61 7.68 24.43
CA ALA A 112 -5.40 7.46 23.63
C ALA A 112 -5.70 6.60 22.39
N GLU A 113 -6.54 5.57 22.53
CA GLU A 113 -7.02 4.77 21.39
C GLU A 113 -7.84 5.60 20.39
N GLY A 114 -8.74 6.46 20.87
CA GLY A 114 -9.54 7.36 20.04
C GLY A 114 -8.65 8.33 19.25
N ILE A 115 -7.73 9.01 19.94
CA ILE A 115 -6.74 9.89 19.31
C ILE A 115 -5.93 9.13 18.26
N TYR A 116 -5.41 7.94 18.61
CA TYR A 116 -4.59 7.14 17.69
C TYR A 116 -5.35 6.74 16.41
N LYS A 117 -6.64 6.40 16.53
CA LYS A 117 -7.49 6.05 15.38
C LYS A 117 -7.87 7.27 14.54
N ASP A 118 -8.29 8.35 15.18
CA ASP A 118 -8.87 9.52 14.51
C ASP A 118 -7.81 10.47 13.92
N SER A 119 -6.62 10.54 14.51
CA SER A 119 -5.50 11.40 14.06
C SER A 119 -4.77 10.93 12.80
N LYS A 120 -5.28 9.88 12.12
CA LYS A 120 -4.63 9.20 10.99
C LYS A 120 -3.28 8.53 11.31
N ILE A 121 -2.77 8.56 12.55
CA ILE A 121 -1.53 7.86 12.95
C ILE A 121 -1.62 6.36 12.63
N SER A 122 -2.80 5.76 12.81
CA SER A 122 -3.06 4.36 12.48
C SER A 122 -2.83 4.00 11.00
N SER A 123 -2.85 5.00 10.10
CA SER A 123 -2.67 4.83 8.65
C SER A 123 -1.24 5.03 8.15
N VAL A 124 -0.33 5.48 9.01
CA VAL A 124 1.10 5.68 8.68
C VAL A 124 1.73 4.36 8.24
N MET A 125 2.56 4.41 7.20
CA MET A 125 3.22 3.26 6.58
C MET A 125 4.76 3.37 6.56
N GLU A 126 5.27 4.54 6.90
CA GLU A 126 6.67 4.96 6.80
C GLU A 126 7.61 4.20 7.74
N TYR A 127 7.06 3.58 8.79
CA TYR A 127 7.84 2.75 9.72
C TYR A 127 8.02 1.31 9.24
N SER A 128 7.51 0.97 8.06
CA SER A 128 7.78 -0.31 7.41
C SER A 128 9.23 -0.40 6.97
N ARG A 129 9.84 -1.59 7.11
CA ARG A 129 11.12 -1.89 6.49
C ARG A 129 11.00 -2.24 5.01
N SER A 130 9.81 -2.61 4.56
CA SER A 130 9.57 -2.97 3.16
C SER A 130 9.42 -1.71 2.33
N ILE A 131 10.10 -1.67 1.19
CA ILE A 131 9.84 -0.69 0.13
C ILE A 131 8.56 -1.09 -0.58
N HIS A 132 7.91 -0.16 -1.27
CA HIS A 132 6.69 -0.43 -2.04
C HIS A 132 7.01 -0.99 -3.43
N ALA A 133 6.08 -1.73 -4.02
CA ALA A 133 6.30 -2.40 -5.30
C ALA A 133 6.63 -1.42 -6.45
N GLU A 134 5.99 -0.26 -6.47
CA GLU A 134 6.22 0.81 -7.45
C GLU A 134 7.63 1.39 -7.33
N MET A 135 8.09 1.59 -6.10
CA MET A 135 9.45 2.07 -5.82
C MET A 135 10.49 1.00 -6.18
N ASP A 136 10.17 -0.29 -5.99
CA ASP A 136 11.07 -1.39 -6.33
C ASP A 136 11.28 -1.46 -7.85
N VAL A 137 10.21 -1.28 -8.63
CA VAL A 137 10.31 -1.12 -10.09
C VAL A 137 11.24 0.04 -10.46
N ILE A 138 11.01 1.23 -9.89
CA ILE A 138 11.80 2.43 -10.23
C ILE A 138 13.28 2.24 -9.86
N THR A 139 13.56 1.79 -8.65
CA THR A 139 14.95 1.57 -8.21
C THR A 139 15.62 0.42 -8.95
N SER A 140 14.87 -0.59 -9.38
CA SER A 140 15.37 -1.69 -10.21
C SER A 140 15.74 -1.22 -11.61
N MET A 141 14.97 -0.31 -12.20
CA MET A 141 15.35 0.36 -13.44
C MET A 141 16.59 1.24 -13.25
N ALA A 142 16.66 2.02 -12.18
CA ALA A 142 17.81 2.88 -11.90
C ALA A 142 19.15 2.11 -11.72
N ARG A 143 19.10 0.83 -11.31
CA ARG A 143 20.29 -0.02 -11.22
C ARG A 143 20.77 -0.58 -12.56
N LYS A 144 19.96 -0.51 -13.62
CA LYS A 144 20.33 -0.98 -14.97
C LYS A 144 21.08 0.13 -15.71
N GLN A 145 22.15 -0.23 -16.43
CA GLN A 145 22.99 0.72 -17.17
C GLN A 145 22.19 1.62 -18.12
N ASN A 146 21.19 1.06 -18.81
CA ASN A 146 20.30 1.77 -19.73
C ASN A 146 18.84 1.67 -19.26
N GLY A 147 18.62 1.68 -17.94
CA GLY A 147 17.28 1.66 -17.39
C GLY A 147 16.56 2.99 -17.59
N ASP A 148 15.43 2.97 -18.28
CA ASP A 148 14.58 4.14 -18.50
C ASP A 148 13.14 3.88 -18.05
N THR A 149 12.62 4.78 -17.22
CA THR A 149 11.23 4.80 -16.74
C THR A 149 10.39 5.86 -17.42
N LYS A 150 11.01 6.76 -18.19
CA LYS A 150 10.35 7.89 -18.83
C LYS A 150 9.38 7.41 -19.90
N ASP A 151 8.19 8.00 -19.93
CA ASP A 151 7.13 7.71 -20.89
C ASP A 151 6.66 6.24 -20.88
N LYS A 152 6.93 5.50 -19.79
CA LYS A 152 6.54 4.10 -19.60
C LYS A 152 5.21 3.97 -18.83
N ILE A 153 4.62 2.79 -18.88
CA ILE A 153 3.35 2.45 -18.24
C ILE A 153 3.60 1.50 -17.07
N LEU A 154 3.20 1.91 -15.87
CA LEU A 154 3.31 1.13 -14.64
C LEU A 154 1.98 0.46 -14.30
N TYR A 155 1.97 -0.87 -14.24
CA TYR A 155 0.86 -1.64 -13.70
C TYR A 155 1.14 -1.96 -12.24
N THR A 156 0.18 -1.76 -11.34
CA THR A 156 0.31 -2.13 -9.91
C THR A 156 -0.97 -2.82 -9.43
N THR A 157 -0.85 -3.75 -8.48
CA THR A 157 -2.04 -4.44 -7.95
C THR A 157 -2.92 -3.52 -7.11
N THR A 158 -2.36 -2.45 -6.55
CA THR A 158 -3.02 -1.56 -5.59
C THR A 158 -2.73 -0.10 -5.94
N TYR A 159 -3.70 0.78 -5.77
CA TYR A 159 -3.53 2.22 -6.02
C TYR A 159 -2.32 2.77 -5.22
N PRO A 160 -1.38 3.50 -5.88
CA PRO A 160 -0.17 3.97 -5.22
C PRO A 160 -0.45 4.92 -4.04
N CYS A 161 0.31 4.76 -2.96
CA CYS A 161 0.29 5.75 -1.88
C CYS A 161 0.93 7.08 -2.32
N HIS A 162 0.71 8.16 -1.58
CA HIS A 162 1.30 9.47 -1.87
C HIS A 162 2.84 9.44 -1.92
N ASN A 163 3.50 8.61 -1.10
CA ASN A 163 4.95 8.42 -1.17
C ASN A 163 5.38 7.77 -2.49
N CYS A 164 4.62 6.81 -3.03
CA CYS A 164 4.92 6.22 -4.34
C CYS A 164 4.62 7.20 -5.47
N ALA A 165 3.50 7.91 -5.39
CA ALA A 165 3.04 8.86 -6.39
C ALA A 165 4.10 9.91 -6.73
N ARG A 166 4.74 10.53 -5.72
CA ARG A 166 5.82 11.49 -5.99
C ARG A 166 7.03 10.89 -6.73
N HIS A 167 7.36 9.62 -6.49
CA HIS A 167 8.45 8.94 -7.20
C HIS A 167 8.04 8.57 -8.61
N ILE A 168 6.79 8.15 -8.82
CA ILE A 168 6.24 7.87 -10.15
C ILE A 168 6.31 9.12 -11.04
N VAL A 169 5.85 10.26 -10.51
CA VAL A 169 5.93 11.57 -11.20
C VAL A 169 7.39 11.93 -11.49
N ALA A 170 8.27 11.89 -10.49
CA ALA A 170 9.68 12.23 -10.66
C ALA A 170 10.43 11.30 -11.63
N ALA A 171 10.02 10.03 -11.73
CA ALA A 171 10.59 9.04 -12.63
C ALA A 171 10.14 9.22 -14.10
N GLY A 172 9.24 10.16 -14.38
CA GLY A 172 8.72 10.41 -15.74
C GLY A 172 7.79 9.32 -16.27
N ILE A 173 7.25 8.47 -15.39
CA ILE A 173 6.25 7.47 -15.77
C ILE A 173 4.99 8.21 -16.21
N LYS A 174 4.47 7.89 -17.39
CA LYS A 174 3.32 8.64 -17.96
C LYS A 174 1.96 8.12 -17.51
N LYS A 175 1.85 6.82 -17.24
CA LYS A 175 0.57 6.17 -16.91
C LYS A 175 0.75 5.10 -15.86
N VAL A 176 -0.18 5.09 -14.90
CA VAL A 176 -0.31 4.06 -13.87
C VAL A 176 -1.67 3.39 -14.01
N VAL A 177 -1.65 2.07 -14.09
CA VAL A 177 -2.86 1.23 -14.17
C VAL A 177 -2.94 0.37 -12.92
N TYR A 178 -4.03 0.44 -12.16
CA TYR A 178 -4.16 -0.26 -10.87
C TYR A 178 -5.47 -1.05 -10.74
N ILE A 179 -5.51 -2.10 -9.92
CA ILE A 179 -6.75 -2.89 -9.71
C ILE A 179 -7.47 -2.46 -8.43
N GLU A 180 -6.80 -2.57 -7.29
CA GLU A 180 -7.45 -2.37 -5.99
C GLU A 180 -7.35 -0.89 -5.58
N PRO A 181 -8.46 -0.24 -5.17
CA PRO A 181 -8.39 1.12 -4.66
C PRO A 181 -7.60 1.18 -3.35
N PHE A 182 -7.11 2.38 -3.02
CA PHE A 182 -6.43 2.66 -1.75
C PHE A 182 -6.88 4.00 -1.19
N ASP A 183 -8.00 3.96 -0.46
CA ASP A 183 -8.74 5.14 0.03
C ASP A 183 -7.94 6.05 0.97
N LYS A 184 -6.81 5.58 1.49
CA LYS A 184 -5.93 6.34 2.38
C LYS A 184 -4.88 7.16 1.63
N SER A 185 -4.79 7.01 0.31
CA SER A 185 -3.82 7.74 -0.49
C SER A 185 -4.24 9.18 -0.70
N LEU A 186 -3.31 10.10 -0.44
CA LEU A 186 -3.47 11.53 -0.74
C LEU A 186 -2.79 11.90 -2.07
N ALA A 187 -2.56 10.92 -2.96
CA ALA A 187 -1.78 11.14 -4.18
C ALA A 187 -2.36 12.24 -5.07
N LEU A 188 -3.68 12.22 -5.32
CA LEU A 188 -4.36 13.27 -6.09
C LEU A 188 -4.42 14.57 -5.30
N ASP A 189 -4.69 14.54 -4.00
CA ASP A 189 -4.81 15.76 -3.20
C ASP A 189 -3.48 16.54 -3.13
N LEU A 190 -2.36 15.83 -3.02
CA LEU A 190 -1.02 16.41 -2.88
C LEU A 190 -0.34 16.71 -4.22
N HIS A 191 -0.76 16.05 -5.29
CA HIS A 191 -0.13 16.17 -6.62
C HIS A 191 -1.18 16.40 -7.72
N ASN A 192 -2.23 17.17 -7.44
CA ASN A 192 -3.29 17.47 -8.42
C ASN A 192 -2.77 18.27 -9.62
N ASP A 193 -1.62 18.90 -9.50
CA ASP A 193 -0.89 19.63 -10.54
C ASP A 193 -0.15 18.67 -11.49
N ALA A 194 0.21 17.48 -11.03
CA ALA A 194 1.03 16.51 -11.78
C ALA A 194 0.36 15.15 -12.04
N ILE A 195 -0.75 14.84 -11.38
CA ILE A 195 -1.48 13.57 -11.50
C ILE A 195 -2.95 13.84 -11.86
N THR A 196 -3.50 12.99 -12.72
CA THR A 196 -4.90 13.06 -13.15
C THR A 196 -5.52 11.67 -13.27
N LYS A 197 -6.85 11.58 -13.25
CA LYS A 197 -7.60 10.40 -13.70
C LYS A 197 -8.12 10.53 -15.14
N ASN A 198 -8.09 11.75 -15.70
CA ASN A 198 -8.60 12.04 -17.04
C ASN A 198 -7.49 11.86 -18.08
N GLU A 199 -7.80 11.28 -19.24
CA GLU A 199 -6.79 10.94 -20.25
C GLU A 199 -6.29 12.13 -21.09
N GLU A 200 -6.93 13.30 -21.00
CA GLU A 200 -6.64 14.46 -21.86
C GLU A 200 -5.66 15.48 -21.25
N SER A 201 -4.60 15.04 -20.56
CA SER A 201 -3.67 16.00 -19.95
C SER A 201 -2.19 15.64 -20.09
N SER A 202 -1.34 16.65 -19.97
CA SER A 202 0.13 16.52 -19.86
C SER A 202 0.61 15.96 -18.51
N LYS A 203 -0.30 15.49 -17.65
CA LYS A 203 -0.03 14.95 -16.31
C LYS A 203 0.09 13.42 -16.35
N VAL A 204 0.60 12.84 -15.28
CA VAL A 204 0.63 11.38 -15.10
C VAL A 204 -0.79 10.87 -14.90
N ILE A 205 -1.21 9.93 -15.74
CA ILE A 205 -2.57 9.37 -15.71
C ILE A 205 -2.62 8.19 -14.74
N PHE A 206 -3.53 8.23 -13.76
CA PHE A 206 -3.82 7.11 -12.88
C PHE A 206 -5.21 6.58 -13.23
N CYS A 207 -5.31 5.36 -13.75
CA CYS A 207 -6.57 4.77 -14.16
C CYS A 207 -6.75 3.34 -13.61
N ASP A 208 -8.02 2.94 -13.49
CA ASP A 208 -8.38 1.58 -13.11
C ASP A 208 -7.99 0.60 -14.22
N PHE A 209 -7.67 -0.64 -13.84
CA PHE A 209 -7.42 -1.72 -14.76
C PHE A 209 -8.73 -2.27 -15.32
N GLU A 210 -8.88 -2.20 -16.64
CA GLU A 210 -9.99 -2.82 -17.35
C GLU A 210 -9.55 -4.14 -17.99
N GLY A 211 -10.19 -5.25 -17.59
CA GLY A 211 -9.88 -6.55 -18.14
C GLY A 211 -10.24 -7.72 -17.22
N VAL A 212 -9.70 -8.89 -17.55
CA VAL A 212 -9.90 -10.11 -16.74
C VAL A 212 -9.09 -10.00 -15.45
N SER A 213 -9.75 -10.22 -14.31
CA SER A 213 -9.10 -10.26 -13.00
C SER A 213 -7.90 -11.21 -13.01
N PRO A 214 -6.72 -10.80 -12.49
CA PRO A 214 -5.52 -11.64 -12.54
C PRO A 214 -5.65 -13.04 -11.95
N ARG A 215 -6.47 -13.18 -10.91
CA ARG A 215 -6.76 -14.45 -10.24
C ARG A 215 -7.49 -15.46 -11.13
N ARG A 216 -8.08 -15.01 -12.25
CA ARG A 216 -8.88 -15.83 -13.14
C ARG A 216 -8.21 -16.12 -14.48
N TYR A 217 -7.02 -15.57 -14.78
CA TYR A 217 -6.38 -15.80 -16.10
C TYR A 217 -6.27 -17.28 -16.46
N ASN A 218 -5.74 -18.11 -15.55
CA ASN A 218 -5.58 -19.55 -15.81
C ASN A 218 -6.91 -20.26 -16.11
N LYS A 219 -8.00 -19.85 -15.45
CA LYS A 219 -9.33 -20.44 -15.70
C LYS A 219 -9.84 -20.12 -17.11
N PHE A 220 -9.51 -18.94 -17.63
CA PHE A 220 -9.93 -18.53 -18.98
C PHE A 220 -8.94 -18.98 -20.07
N SER A 221 -7.66 -19.19 -19.76
CA SER A 221 -6.68 -19.71 -20.71
C SER A 221 -6.85 -21.21 -20.97
N ASP A 222 -7.17 -21.98 -19.94
CA ASP A 222 -7.25 -23.44 -20.01
C ASP A 222 -8.57 -23.92 -20.63
N GLN A 223 -9.61 -23.07 -20.60
CA GLN A 223 -10.84 -23.32 -21.36
C GLN A 223 -10.60 -22.97 -22.83
N GLN A 224 -10.35 -23.99 -23.67
CA GLN A 224 -10.65 -23.87 -25.10
C GLN A 224 -12.11 -23.43 -25.23
N MET A 225 -12.30 -22.16 -25.58
CA MET A 225 -13.57 -21.47 -25.38
C MET A 225 -14.63 -21.97 -26.37
N ASN A 226 -15.58 -22.77 -25.88
CA ASN A 226 -16.86 -22.92 -26.57
C ASN A 226 -17.59 -21.57 -26.50
N ALA A 227 -17.80 -20.91 -27.64
CA ALA A 227 -18.36 -19.55 -27.76
C ALA A 227 -19.72 -19.33 -27.04
N LYS A 228 -20.43 -20.40 -26.67
CA LYS A 228 -21.67 -20.35 -25.86
C LYS A 228 -21.42 -20.05 -24.38
N MET A 229 -20.33 -20.54 -23.78
CA MET A 229 -20.04 -20.32 -22.34
C MET A 229 -19.62 -18.87 -22.06
N MET A 230 -18.88 -18.25 -22.98
CA MET A 230 -18.40 -16.87 -22.83
C MET A 230 -19.56 -15.86 -22.71
N LYS A 231 -20.63 -16.03 -23.51
CA LYS A 231 -21.84 -15.17 -23.44
C LYS A 231 -22.60 -15.31 -22.12
N GLN A 232 -22.56 -16.49 -21.50
CA GLN A 232 -23.29 -16.75 -20.26
C GLN A 232 -22.53 -16.22 -19.05
N GLU A 233 -21.21 -16.42 -18.97
CA GLU A 233 -20.38 -15.89 -17.88
C GLU A 233 -20.12 -14.39 -17.98
N LEU A 234 -20.02 -13.80 -19.18
CA LEU A 234 -19.95 -12.33 -19.30
C LEU A 234 -21.24 -11.67 -18.79
N ARG A 235 -22.41 -12.27 -19.06
CA ARG A 235 -23.70 -11.76 -18.57
C ARG A 235 -23.86 -11.85 -17.05
N THR A 236 -23.39 -12.93 -16.41
CA THR A 236 -23.43 -13.06 -14.95
C THR A 236 -22.31 -12.31 -14.23
N ASN A 237 -21.13 -12.16 -14.83
CA ASN A 237 -20.01 -11.43 -14.19
C ASN A 237 -20.05 -9.92 -14.42
N LEU A 238 -20.71 -9.42 -15.48
CA LEU A 238 -21.03 -8.00 -15.57
C LEU A 238 -21.86 -7.56 -14.36
N MET A 239 -22.82 -8.36 -13.88
CA MET A 239 -23.60 -8.02 -12.67
C MET A 239 -22.78 -7.90 -11.37
N TYR A 240 -21.59 -8.52 -11.29
CA TYR A 240 -20.71 -8.38 -10.11
C TYR A 240 -19.58 -7.35 -10.29
N ALA A 241 -19.29 -6.94 -11.54
CA ALA A 241 -18.45 -5.78 -11.83
C ALA A 241 -19.25 -4.46 -11.89
N THR A 242 -20.57 -4.52 -12.11
CA THR A 242 -21.47 -3.35 -12.25
C THR A 242 -22.42 -3.12 -11.08
N LYS A 243 -22.07 -3.57 -9.85
CA LYS A 243 -22.42 -2.75 -8.67
C LYS A 243 -21.53 -1.49 -8.69
N SER A 244 -21.66 -0.63 -9.71
CA SER A 244 -22.46 0.60 -9.62
C SER A 244 -22.05 1.45 -8.42
N TYR A 245 -20.81 1.95 -8.46
CA TYR A 245 -20.60 3.35 -8.08
C TYR A 245 -20.79 4.16 -9.36
N ARG A 246 -22.05 4.48 -9.65
CA ARG A 246 -22.36 5.62 -10.53
C ARG A 246 -21.72 6.83 -9.86
N CYS A 247 -20.68 7.38 -10.49
CA CYS A 247 -20.25 8.74 -10.23
C CYS A 247 -21.42 9.64 -10.63
N SER A 248 -22.26 10.02 -9.68
CA SER A 248 -23.26 11.06 -9.87
C SER A 248 -22.50 12.38 -9.94
N ILE A 249 -22.35 12.87 -11.17
CA ILE A 249 -21.97 14.24 -11.47
C ILE A 249 -23.16 15.11 -11.06
N SER A 250 -22.93 15.98 -10.08
CA SER A 250 -23.67 17.24 -9.88
C SER A 250 -22.67 18.30 -9.46
#